data_AF-A0A976EAP0-F1
#
_entry.id   AF-A0A976EAP0-F1
#
_cell.length_a   1.000
_cell.length_b   1.000
_cell.length_c   1.000
_cell.angle_alpha   90.00
_cell.angle_beta   90.00
_cell.angle_gamma   90.00
#
_symmetry.space_group_name_H-M   'P 1'
#
loop_
_entity.id
_entity.type
_entity.pdbx_description
1 polymer ?
#
loop_
_entity_poly.entity_id
_entity_poly.type
_entity_poly.pdbx_seq_one_letter_code
_entity_poly.pdbx_strand_id
1 'polypeptide(L)'
;MATDRAGLFGVKHSNRDFTQNDTWGKNQFNSSFPAGLANYLSAKGLENNYLILDKDLKIQHSKISTTHLFGIHPTSDDLFSSFESAYTPYQQFIVGNLPRVDLVTQLRSNGQCLRPIEVKLTALPDNSTCALNEEYYGCEIVIRPDTIVYLACSIIANFKGKQEQLQELIGESFNTIQDWSDGTEIWTYIGAMIAAIDRIVLSTLEKQEPLLMQPIWKTNGKSPKLAENCLDIFVWSNFAFTQLFIDVARGELSAGANRITRQVRTIIWLFKMIVDFSKKGQINHHKTIDELSYNTKNDKAFAVSGRITHRFMTCPALTKPRIQKQDIQKIILGGGQNLLSPERRFDAIIFNSPELFSDVGDSIKNT
;
A
#
# COMPACT_ATOMS: atom_id res chain seq x y z
N MET A 1 19.94 14.08 -20.93
CA MET A 1 20.35 13.05 -21.90
C MET A 1 19.28 11.98 -21.88
N ALA A 2 18.64 11.69 -23.01
CA ALA A 2 17.75 10.55 -23.09
C ALA A 2 18.56 9.30 -22.76
N THR A 3 18.11 8.49 -21.81
CA THR A 3 18.73 7.18 -21.58
C THR A 3 18.35 6.29 -22.75
N ASP A 4 19.32 5.87 -23.55
CA ASP A 4 19.12 4.92 -24.66
C ASP A 4 18.65 3.53 -24.18
N ARG A 5 18.61 3.32 -22.87
CA ARG A 5 18.27 2.05 -22.22
C ARG A 5 16.91 2.12 -21.56
N ALA A 6 16.07 1.11 -21.80
CA ALA A 6 14.76 0.97 -21.18
C ALA A 6 14.87 0.98 -19.65
N GLY A 7 14.00 1.75 -18.99
CA GLY A 7 14.05 1.95 -17.54
C GLY A 7 12.91 2.78 -16.98
N LEU A 8 12.87 2.89 -15.65
CA LEU A 8 11.97 3.77 -14.92
C LEU A 8 12.76 4.93 -14.29
N PHE A 9 12.19 6.12 -14.30
CA PHE A 9 12.84 7.33 -13.79
C PHE A 9 13.36 7.17 -12.35
N GLY A 10 14.66 7.41 -12.16
CA GLY A 10 15.31 7.32 -10.85
C GLY A 10 15.50 5.91 -10.28
N VAL A 11 14.99 4.85 -10.93
CA VAL A 11 15.22 3.46 -10.49
C VAL A 11 16.54 2.97 -11.09
N LYS A 12 17.67 3.40 -10.49
CA LYS A 12 19.02 3.12 -11.01
C LYS A 12 19.55 1.74 -10.65
N HIS A 13 19.32 1.30 -9.41
CA HIS A 13 19.81 0.03 -8.88
C HIS A 13 18.64 -0.78 -8.36
N SER A 14 18.47 -1.99 -8.89
CA SER A 14 17.36 -2.88 -8.56
C SER A 14 17.69 -4.34 -8.82
N ASN A 15 16.94 -5.25 -8.21
CA ASN A 15 16.94 -6.67 -8.54
C ASN A 15 16.11 -7.01 -9.81
N ARG A 16 15.48 -6.02 -10.44
CA ARG A 16 14.81 -6.15 -11.75
C ARG A 16 15.64 -5.50 -12.85
N ASP A 17 15.77 -6.18 -13.99
CA ASP A 17 16.43 -5.65 -15.19
C ASP A 17 15.38 -5.12 -16.17
N PHE A 18 15.24 -3.79 -16.24
CA PHE A 18 14.29 -3.11 -17.13
C PHE A 18 14.68 -3.16 -18.61
N THR A 19 15.77 -3.84 -18.99
CA THR A 19 16.01 -4.17 -20.40
C THR A 19 15.45 -5.50 -20.86
N GLN A 20 14.90 -6.30 -19.94
CA GLN A 20 14.24 -7.55 -20.27
C GLN A 20 12.73 -7.35 -20.36
N ASN A 21 12.10 -7.94 -21.38
CA ASN A 21 10.65 -7.89 -21.59
C ASN A 21 9.85 -8.37 -20.36
N ASP A 22 10.34 -9.39 -19.66
CA ASP A 22 9.65 -9.97 -18.50
C ASP A 22 9.40 -8.94 -17.38
N THR A 23 10.30 -7.97 -17.21
CA THR A 23 10.17 -6.87 -16.23
C THR A 23 9.03 -5.92 -16.57
N TRP A 24 8.66 -5.82 -17.84
CA TRP A 24 7.57 -4.99 -18.34
C TRP A 24 6.22 -5.73 -18.39
N GLY A 25 6.20 -7.01 -17.99
CA GLY A 25 4.98 -7.78 -17.82
C GLY A 25 4.10 -7.24 -16.69
N LYS A 26 2.81 -7.58 -16.76
CA LYS A 26 1.74 -7.10 -15.86
C LYS A 26 2.03 -7.08 -14.36
N ASN A 27 2.84 -8.02 -13.86
CA ASN A 27 3.07 -8.17 -12.41
C ASN A 27 4.25 -7.30 -11.97
N GLN A 28 5.32 -7.29 -12.77
CA GLN A 28 6.54 -6.56 -12.43
C GLN A 28 6.39 -5.07 -12.74
N PHE A 29 5.89 -4.70 -13.91
CA PHE A 29 5.71 -3.29 -14.25
C PHE A 29 4.80 -2.56 -13.26
N ASN A 30 3.63 -3.14 -12.93
CA ASN A 30 2.66 -2.50 -12.04
C ASN A 30 3.16 -2.35 -10.59
N SER A 31 4.13 -3.14 -10.15
CA SER A 31 4.78 -3.00 -8.84
C SER A 31 6.05 -2.12 -8.89
N SER A 32 6.68 -1.97 -10.06
CA SER A 32 7.88 -1.13 -10.25
C SER A 32 7.60 0.31 -10.64
N PHE A 33 6.65 0.56 -11.56
CA PHE A 33 6.29 1.90 -12.04
C PHE A 33 6.07 2.91 -10.89
N PRO A 34 5.40 2.51 -9.78
CA PRO A 34 5.19 3.40 -8.63
C PRO A 34 6.47 3.98 -8.00
N ALA A 35 7.57 3.23 -7.98
CA ALA A 35 8.86 3.74 -7.50
C ALA A 35 9.38 4.84 -8.43
N GLY A 36 9.26 4.66 -9.75
CA GLY A 36 9.61 5.67 -10.74
C GLY A 36 8.77 6.94 -10.66
N LEU A 37 7.46 6.79 -10.42
CA LEU A 37 6.55 7.92 -10.21
C LEU A 37 6.90 8.70 -8.94
N ALA A 38 7.23 8.02 -7.83
CA ALA A 38 7.65 8.68 -6.59
C ALA A 38 8.97 9.46 -6.74
N ASN A 39 9.92 8.92 -7.49
CA ASN A 39 11.16 9.62 -7.87
C ASN A 39 10.86 10.85 -8.71
N TYR A 40 9.96 10.74 -9.69
CA TYR A 40 9.59 11.83 -10.58
C TYR A 40 8.87 12.98 -9.84
N LEU A 41 7.96 12.65 -8.93
CA LEU A 41 7.33 13.63 -8.03
C LEU A 41 8.40 14.39 -7.23
N SER A 42 9.36 13.67 -6.63
CA SER A 42 10.46 14.30 -5.89
C SER A 42 11.31 15.23 -6.76
N ALA A 43 11.60 14.82 -8.01
CA ALA A 43 12.36 15.65 -8.95
C ALA A 43 11.62 16.92 -9.37
N LYS A 44 10.27 16.90 -9.34
CA LYS A 44 9.42 18.10 -9.52
C LYS A 44 9.26 18.92 -8.24
N GLY A 45 9.93 18.58 -7.14
CA GLY A 45 9.76 19.23 -5.84
C GLY A 45 8.41 18.98 -5.18
N LEU A 46 7.73 17.88 -5.55
CA LEU A 46 6.42 17.51 -5.03
C LEU A 46 6.54 16.41 -3.98
N GLU A 47 5.96 16.65 -2.80
CA GLU A 47 5.77 15.61 -1.78
C GLU A 47 4.54 14.75 -2.07
N ASN A 48 4.54 13.51 -1.59
CA ASN A 48 3.42 12.59 -1.73
C ASN A 48 2.29 12.98 -0.76
N ASN A 49 1.04 12.70 -1.11
CA ASN A 49 -0.08 12.89 -0.18
C ASN A 49 0.02 11.83 0.91
N TYR A 50 0.05 12.22 2.18
CA TYR A 50 0.23 11.28 3.30
C TYR A 50 -1.02 11.22 4.17
N LEU A 51 -1.60 10.04 4.28
CA LEU A 51 -2.73 9.77 5.15
C LEU A 51 -2.20 9.27 6.48
N ILE A 52 -2.47 10.02 7.54
CA ILE A 52 -2.02 9.75 8.91
C ILE A 52 -3.20 9.64 9.85
N LEU A 53 -3.02 8.94 10.97
CA LEU A 53 -4.01 8.86 12.03
C LEU A 53 -3.77 9.99 13.04
N ASP A 54 -4.83 10.63 13.52
CA ASP A 54 -4.77 11.57 14.63
C ASP A 54 -5.19 10.95 15.98
N LYS A 55 -5.09 11.75 17.05
CA LYS A 55 -5.42 11.34 18.42
C LYS A 55 -6.90 11.00 18.64
N ASP A 56 -7.77 11.46 17.74
CA ASP A 56 -9.22 11.21 17.78
C ASP A 56 -9.60 10.03 16.86
N LEU A 57 -8.60 9.26 16.42
CA LEU A 57 -8.72 8.13 15.50
C LEU A 57 -9.26 8.52 14.11
N LYS A 58 -9.11 9.78 13.71
CA LYS A 58 -9.52 10.27 12.39
C LYS A 58 -8.33 10.34 11.45
N ILE A 59 -8.60 10.09 10.17
CA ILE A 59 -7.60 10.24 9.12
C ILE A 59 -7.41 11.72 8.80
N GLN A 60 -6.17 12.17 8.86
CA GLN A 60 -5.74 13.50 8.47
C GLN A 60 -4.83 13.43 7.24
N HIS A 61 -4.83 14.52 6.47
CA HIS A 61 -3.99 14.68 5.30
C HIS A 61 -2.75 15.49 5.66
N SER A 62 -1.59 14.92 5.38
CA SER A 62 -0.28 15.55 5.50
C SER A 62 0.50 15.36 4.19
N LYS A 63 1.79 15.65 4.23
CA LYS A 63 2.73 15.42 3.14
C LYS A 63 3.90 14.57 3.61
N ILE A 64 4.44 13.78 2.70
CA ILE A 64 5.64 12.98 2.93
C ILE A 64 6.58 13.07 1.74
N SER A 65 7.81 13.52 2.01
CA SER A 65 8.87 13.50 1.01
C SER A 65 9.21 12.07 0.58
N THR A 66 9.60 11.89 -0.68
CA THR A 66 10.07 10.58 -1.17
C THR A 66 11.30 10.10 -0.40
N THR A 67 12.14 11.01 0.09
CA THR A 67 13.26 10.71 1.00
C THR A 67 12.79 10.00 2.27
N HIS A 68 11.74 10.50 2.93
CA HIS A 68 11.23 9.87 4.14
C HIS A 68 10.52 8.54 3.82
N LEU A 69 9.77 8.49 2.71
CA LEU A 69 9.11 7.28 2.23
C LEU A 69 10.10 6.15 1.93
N PHE A 70 11.27 6.46 1.36
CA PHE A 70 12.30 5.46 1.02
C PHE A 70 13.34 5.25 2.12
N GLY A 71 13.41 6.13 3.11
CA GLY A 71 14.46 6.13 4.14
C GLY A 71 15.83 6.64 3.64
N ILE A 72 15.92 7.07 2.37
CA ILE A 72 17.11 7.65 1.74
C ILE A 72 16.66 8.54 0.58
N HIS A 73 17.49 9.53 0.23
CA HIS A 73 17.19 10.44 -0.88
C HIS A 73 17.01 9.67 -2.21
N PRO A 74 15.96 9.93 -3.01
CA PRO A 74 15.64 9.15 -4.21
C PRO A 74 16.70 9.23 -5.32
N THR A 75 17.56 10.25 -5.31
CA THR A 75 18.67 10.38 -6.26
C THR A 75 19.98 9.78 -5.77
N SER A 76 20.01 9.24 -4.55
CA SER A 76 21.21 8.60 -3.98
C SER A 76 21.63 7.40 -4.83
N ASP A 77 22.92 7.31 -5.15
CA ASP A 77 23.48 6.13 -5.80
C ASP A 77 23.60 4.92 -4.85
N ASP A 78 23.33 5.13 -3.55
CA ASP A 78 23.24 4.06 -2.55
C ASP A 78 21.81 3.51 -2.39
N LEU A 79 20.81 4.10 -3.06
CA LEU A 79 19.45 3.56 -3.05
C LEU A 79 19.37 2.33 -3.96
N PHE A 80 19.00 1.19 -3.37
CA PHE A 80 18.65 -0.04 -4.08
C PHE A 80 17.16 -0.36 -3.93
N SER A 81 16.45 -0.56 -5.04
CA SER A 81 15.04 -0.98 -5.07
C SER A 81 14.93 -2.50 -5.20
N SER A 82 14.73 -3.19 -4.06
CA SER A 82 14.56 -4.64 -4.01
C SER A 82 13.08 -5.00 -4.09
N PHE A 83 12.59 -5.32 -5.29
CA PHE A 83 11.20 -5.70 -5.51
C PHE A 83 10.92 -7.13 -5.06
N GLU A 84 9.68 -7.41 -4.64
CA GLU A 84 9.22 -8.74 -4.20
C GLU A 84 10.21 -9.41 -3.24
N SER A 85 10.61 -8.65 -2.22
CA SER A 85 11.67 -9.02 -1.28
C SER A 85 11.15 -8.97 0.15
N ALA A 86 11.76 -9.74 1.04
CA ALA A 86 11.42 -9.71 2.47
C ALA A 86 12.18 -8.57 3.16
N TYR A 87 11.49 -7.82 4.03
CA TYR A 87 12.13 -6.86 4.91
C TYR A 87 12.71 -7.59 6.11
N THR A 88 13.96 -8.03 5.98
CA THR A 88 14.64 -8.90 6.94
C THR A 88 14.62 -8.40 8.40
N PRO A 89 14.55 -7.09 8.72
CA PRO A 89 14.39 -6.66 10.11
C PRO A 89 13.14 -7.21 10.79
N TYR A 90 12.06 -7.53 10.06
CA TYR A 90 10.84 -8.11 10.66
C TYR A 90 10.90 -9.63 10.86
N GLN A 91 11.90 -10.31 10.31
CA GLN A 91 12.05 -11.77 10.46
C GLN A 91 12.13 -12.21 11.93
N GLN A 92 12.72 -11.38 12.80
CA GLN A 92 12.83 -11.66 14.24
C GLN A 92 11.46 -11.84 14.93
N PHE A 93 10.39 -11.26 14.38
CA PHE A 93 9.05 -11.33 14.94
C PHE A 93 8.25 -12.54 14.42
N ILE A 94 8.77 -13.29 13.45
CA ILE A 94 8.01 -14.32 12.73
C ILE A 94 8.49 -15.72 13.13
N VAL A 95 7.54 -16.62 13.39
CA VAL A 95 7.77 -18.06 13.34
C VAL A 95 7.72 -18.52 11.88
N GLY A 96 8.78 -19.15 11.39
CA GLY A 96 8.91 -19.54 9.98
C GLY A 96 9.50 -18.41 9.13
N ASN A 97 9.04 -18.26 7.89
CA ASN A 97 9.57 -17.27 6.95
C ASN A 97 8.68 -16.03 6.87
N LEU A 98 9.27 -14.84 6.89
CA LEU A 98 8.55 -13.60 6.61
C LEU A 98 8.12 -13.57 5.12
N PRO A 99 6.86 -13.24 4.79
CA PRO A 99 6.45 -13.04 3.41
C PRO A 99 7.19 -11.87 2.75
N ARG A 100 7.19 -11.86 1.41
CA ARG A 100 7.75 -10.76 0.61
C ARG A 100 6.75 -9.60 0.57
N VAL A 101 7.26 -8.38 0.41
CA VAL A 101 6.49 -7.19 0.10
C VAL A 101 6.87 -6.66 -1.29
N ASP A 102 6.01 -5.85 -1.90
CA ASP A 102 6.20 -5.37 -3.28
C ASP A 102 7.53 -4.62 -3.48
N LEU A 103 7.92 -3.76 -2.53
CA LEU A 103 9.18 -3.02 -2.57
C LEU A 103 9.84 -2.97 -1.19
N VAL A 104 11.13 -3.33 -1.13
CA VAL A 104 12.02 -3.00 -0.03
C VAL A 104 13.10 -2.07 -0.54
N THR A 105 13.21 -0.87 0.03
CA THR A 105 14.37 0.00 -0.21
C THR A 105 15.54 -0.46 0.65
N GLN A 106 16.74 -0.46 0.09
CA GLN A 106 17.96 -0.90 0.76
C GLN A 106 19.12 0.05 0.47
N LEU A 107 20.10 0.06 1.37
CA LEU A 107 21.44 0.59 1.06
C LEU A 107 22.18 -0.41 0.18
N ARG A 108 22.65 0.02 -0.97
CA ARG A 108 23.44 -0.81 -1.90
C ARG A 108 24.79 -1.19 -1.29
N SER A 109 25.38 -0.32 -0.49
CA SER A 109 26.70 -0.43 0.12
C SER A 109 26.83 -1.62 1.07
N ASN A 110 25.77 -1.97 1.79
CA ASN A 110 25.80 -3.02 2.81
C ASN A 110 24.55 -3.92 2.87
N GLY A 111 23.55 -3.69 2.02
CA GLY A 111 22.29 -4.45 2.00
C GLY A 111 21.31 -4.13 3.13
N GLN A 112 21.56 -3.09 3.93
CA GLN A 112 20.67 -2.69 5.02
C GLN A 112 19.29 -2.32 4.47
N CYS A 113 18.25 -3.00 4.94
CA CYS A 113 16.87 -2.66 4.62
C CYS A 113 16.46 -1.35 5.31
N LEU A 114 15.80 -0.46 4.57
CA LEU A 114 15.37 0.85 5.02
C LEU A 114 13.86 0.93 5.23
N ARG A 115 13.06 0.57 4.20
CA ARG A 115 11.60 0.65 4.24
C ARG A 115 10.93 -0.53 3.51
N PRO A 116 9.96 -1.21 4.14
CA PRO A 116 9.02 -2.09 3.44
C PRO A 116 7.80 -1.31 2.94
N ILE A 117 7.48 -1.40 1.65
CA ILE A 117 6.40 -0.64 1.03
C ILE A 117 5.53 -1.58 0.20
N GLU A 118 4.26 -1.73 0.62
CA GLU A 118 3.23 -2.35 -0.21
C GLU A 118 2.82 -1.40 -1.33
N VAL A 119 2.61 -1.90 -2.55
CA VAL A 119 2.28 -1.09 -3.72
C VAL A 119 0.88 -1.43 -4.24
N LYS A 120 0.02 -0.41 -4.34
CA LYS A 120 -1.32 -0.54 -4.92
C LYS A 120 -1.57 0.51 -6.00
N LEU A 121 -1.30 0.14 -7.25
CA LEU A 121 -1.61 0.97 -8.41
C LEU A 121 -3.12 0.88 -8.73
N THR A 122 -3.88 1.93 -8.42
CA THR A 122 -5.36 1.90 -8.46
C THR A 122 -5.96 2.84 -9.50
N ALA A 123 -7.03 2.38 -10.16
CA ALA A 123 -7.79 3.18 -11.11
C ALA A 123 -8.66 4.23 -10.42
N LEU A 124 -8.74 5.43 -11.00
CA LEU A 124 -9.64 6.51 -10.57
C LEU A 124 -10.48 7.02 -11.75
N PRO A 125 -11.81 6.94 -11.73
CA PRO A 125 -12.63 6.29 -10.72
C PRO A 125 -12.63 4.77 -10.83
N ASP A 126 -12.99 4.10 -9.74
CA ASP A 126 -13.38 2.69 -9.78
C ASP A 126 -14.83 2.49 -10.28
N ASN A 127 -15.25 1.24 -10.44
CA ASN A 127 -16.60 0.90 -10.89
C ASN A 127 -17.73 1.40 -9.96
N SER A 128 -17.44 1.66 -8.68
CA SER A 128 -18.47 2.07 -7.70
C SER A 128 -18.75 3.58 -7.73
N THR A 129 -17.82 4.37 -8.28
CA THR A 129 -17.85 5.84 -8.29
C THR A 129 -17.79 6.45 -9.69
N CYS A 130 -17.54 5.65 -10.73
CA CYS A 130 -17.39 6.11 -12.12
C CYS A 130 -18.60 6.81 -12.74
N ALA A 131 -19.78 6.69 -12.15
CA ALA A 131 -21.00 7.37 -12.59
C ALA A 131 -21.30 8.67 -11.81
N LEU A 132 -20.45 9.01 -10.84
CA LEU A 132 -20.58 10.23 -10.03
C LEU A 132 -19.82 11.39 -10.69
N ASN A 133 -19.94 12.58 -10.11
CA ASN A 133 -19.06 13.71 -10.47
C ASN A 133 -17.61 13.41 -10.05
N GLU A 134 -16.64 14.03 -10.72
CA GLU A 134 -15.21 13.82 -10.44
C GLU A 134 -14.82 14.10 -8.99
N GLU A 135 -15.52 15.04 -8.35
CA GLU A 135 -15.33 15.38 -6.94
C GLU A 135 -15.67 14.23 -5.98
N TYR A 136 -16.39 13.19 -6.44
CA TYR A 136 -16.77 12.00 -5.68
C TYR A 136 -16.09 10.72 -6.18
N TYR A 137 -15.08 10.85 -7.05
CA TYR A 137 -14.33 9.69 -7.52
C TYR A 137 -13.51 9.05 -6.39
N GLY A 138 -13.47 7.73 -6.39
CA GLY A 138 -12.65 6.95 -5.47
C GLY A 138 -12.01 5.75 -6.16
N CYS A 139 -11.08 5.10 -5.46
CA CYS A 139 -10.32 3.97 -5.96
C CYS A 139 -10.71 2.69 -5.23
N GLU A 140 -10.87 1.57 -5.93
CA GLU A 140 -10.89 0.26 -5.27
C GLU A 140 -9.45 -0.09 -4.85
N ILE A 141 -9.30 -0.59 -3.63
CA ILE A 141 -8.04 -1.15 -3.14
C ILE A 141 -8.28 -2.57 -2.62
N VAL A 142 -7.43 -3.50 -3.06
CA VAL A 142 -7.49 -4.92 -2.71
C VAL A 142 -6.22 -5.32 -1.98
N ILE A 143 -6.37 -5.83 -0.76
CA ILE A 143 -5.28 -6.10 0.17
C ILE A 143 -5.03 -7.60 0.30
N ARG A 144 -3.76 -8.00 0.26
CA ARG A 144 -3.33 -9.39 0.48
C ARG A 144 -3.09 -9.66 1.96
N PRO A 145 -3.21 -10.92 2.42
CA PRO A 145 -2.90 -11.28 3.80
C PRO A 145 -1.50 -10.84 4.25
N ASP A 146 -0.50 -10.96 3.36
CA ASP A 146 0.89 -10.57 3.65
C ASP A 146 1.03 -9.10 4.09
N THR A 147 0.23 -8.19 3.53
CA THR A 147 0.19 -6.79 3.96
C THR A 147 -0.23 -6.65 5.42
N ILE A 148 -1.12 -7.53 5.91
CA ILE A 148 -1.56 -7.55 7.31
C ILE A 148 -0.45 -8.07 8.24
N VAL A 149 0.40 -8.99 7.74
CA VAL A 149 1.59 -9.45 8.47
C VAL A 149 2.59 -8.31 8.64
N TYR A 150 2.86 -7.54 7.59
CA TYR A 150 3.71 -6.34 7.67
C TYR A 150 3.10 -5.25 8.56
N LEU A 151 1.79 -5.07 8.50
CA LEU A 151 1.09 -4.17 9.42
C LEU A 151 1.32 -4.58 10.88
N ALA A 152 1.09 -5.87 11.21
CA ALA A 152 1.31 -6.40 12.55
C ALA A 152 2.76 -6.19 12.99
N CYS A 153 3.74 -6.50 12.11
CA CYS A 153 5.16 -6.29 12.39
C CYS A 153 5.50 -4.82 12.68
N SER A 154 4.94 -3.88 11.91
CA SER A 154 5.16 -2.44 12.11
C SER A 154 4.61 -1.95 13.46
N ILE A 155 3.52 -2.54 13.95
CA ILE A 155 2.95 -2.21 15.26
C ILE A 155 3.82 -2.81 16.37
N ILE A 156 4.05 -4.13 16.34
CA ILE A 156 4.76 -4.85 17.41
C ILE A 156 6.24 -4.47 17.54
N ALA A 157 6.86 -3.97 16.47
CA ALA A 157 8.23 -3.45 16.52
C ALA A 157 8.40 -2.36 17.59
N ASN A 158 7.36 -1.57 17.86
CA ASN A 158 7.36 -0.55 18.90
C ASN A 158 7.36 -1.11 20.33
N PHE A 159 7.03 -2.39 20.48
CA PHE A 159 6.91 -3.11 21.75
C PHE A 159 7.96 -4.21 21.92
N LYS A 160 8.99 -4.24 21.08
CA LYS A 160 10.13 -5.16 21.25
C LYS A 160 10.80 -4.89 22.61
N GLY A 161 10.82 -5.92 23.47
CA GLY A 161 11.33 -5.82 24.84
C GLY A 161 10.37 -5.12 25.81
N LYS A 162 9.13 -4.84 25.40
CA LYS A 162 8.08 -4.18 26.19
C LYS A 162 6.76 -4.97 26.13
N GLN A 163 6.85 -6.30 26.12
CA GLN A 163 5.69 -7.17 25.98
C GLN A 163 4.67 -6.99 27.11
N GLU A 164 5.11 -6.72 28.34
CA GLU A 164 4.21 -6.45 29.49
C GLU A 164 3.33 -5.22 29.23
N GLN A 165 3.93 -4.11 28.78
CA GLN A 165 3.18 -2.90 28.38
C GLN A 165 2.15 -3.21 27.28
N LEU A 166 2.51 -4.05 26.30
CA LEU A 166 1.58 -4.47 25.25
C LEU A 166 0.44 -5.33 25.83
N GLN A 167 0.71 -6.23 26.78
CA GLN A 167 -0.30 -7.03 27.45
C GLN A 167 -1.28 -6.16 28.26
N GLU A 168 -0.79 -5.12 28.93
CA GLU A 168 -1.65 -4.14 29.64
C GLU A 168 -2.61 -3.43 28.68
N LEU A 169 -2.12 -3.00 27.51
CA LEU A 169 -2.94 -2.34 26.48
C LEU A 169 -4.00 -3.29 25.88
N ILE A 170 -3.63 -4.55 25.68
CA ILE A 170 -4.54 -5.62 25.23
C ILE A 170 -5.63 -5.82 26.30
N GLY A 171 -5.25 -5.99 27.56
CA GLY A 171 -6.16 -6.31 28.67
C GLY A 171 -6.49 -7.80 28.78
N GLU A 172 -7.20 -8.17 29.84
CA GLU A 172 -7.40 -9.59 30.21
C GLU A 172 -8.64 -10.24 29.59
N SER A 173 -9.54 -9.46 28.97
CA SER A 173 -10.83 -9.93 28.45
C SER A 173 -10.73 -11.06 27.43
N PHE A 174 -9.55 -11.29 26.84
CA PHE A 174 -9.32 -12.30 25.81
C PHE A 174 -8.71 -13.61 26.35
N ASN A 175 -8.38 -13.66 27.64
CA ASN A 175 -7.82 -14.88 28.26
C ASN A 175 -8.87 -15.98 28.46
N THR A 176 -10.16 -15.62 28.39
CA THR A 176 -11.29 -16.54 28.51
C THR A 176 -11.66 -17.21 27.20
N ILE A 177 -11.13 -16.74 26.05
CA ILE A 177 -11.39 -17.34 24.74
C ILE A 177 -10.85 -18.77 24.72
N GLN A 178 -11.74 -19.75 24.52
CA GLN A 178 -11.38 -21.16 24.47
C GLN A 178 -10.93 -21.57 23.06
N ASP A 179 -11.73 -21.22 22.05
CA ASP A 179 -11.45 -21.57 20.66
C ASP A 179 -11.47 -20.34 19.75
N TRP A 180 -10.28 -19.94 19.29
CA TRP A 180 -10.18 -18.83 18.35
C TRP A 180 -10.81 -19.13 16.99
N SER A 181 -11.00 -20.41 16.62
CA SER A 181 -11.62 -20.80 15.36
C SER A 181 -13.15 -20.79 15.40
N ASP A 182 -13.77 -20.77 16.60
CA ASP A 182 -15.21 -20.60 16.74
C ASP A 182 -15.62 -19.15 16.48
N GLY A 183 -16.18 -18.92 15.29
CA GLY A 183 -16.67 -17.60 14.90
C GLY A 183 -17.79 -17.06 15.79
N THR A 184 -18.58 -17.92 16.45
CA THR A 184 -19.67 -17.51 17.35
C THR A 184 -19.10 -16.95 18.64
N GLU A 185 -18.13 -17.65 19.23
CA GLU A 185 -17.40 -17.17 20.41
C GLU A 185 -16.68 -15.86 20.09
N ILE A 186 -15.85 -15.86 19.04
CA ILE A 186 -15.04 -14.69 18.65
C ILE A 186 -15.88 -13.46 18.32
N TRP A 187 -17.07 -13.64 17.75
CA TRP A 187 -17.97 -12.53 17.44
C TRP A 187 -18.25 -11.63 18.65
N THR A 188 -18.38 -12.23 19.84
CA THR A 188 -18.68 -11.50 21.08
C THR A 188 -17.54 -10.57 21.53
N TYR A 189 -16.32 -10.79 21.03
CA TYR A 189 -15.12 -10.04 21.41
C TYR A 189 -14.72 -8.97 20.40
N ILE A 190 -15.34 -8.88 19.21
CA ILE A 190 -14.88 -7.97 18.14
C ILE A 190 -14.84 -6.51 18.58
N GLY A 191 -15.86 -6.04 19.31
CA GLY A 191 -15.87 -4.67 19.85
C GLY A 191 -14.70 -4.40 20.79
N ALA A 192 -14.38 -5.36 21.66
CA ALA A 192 -13.24 -5.27 22.57
C ALA A 192 -11.90 -5.33 21.82
N MET A 193 -11.79 -6.16 20.77
CA MET A 193 -10.60 -6.22 19.91
C MET A 193 -10.32 -4.89 19.23
N ILE A 194 -11.36 -4.26 18.66
CA ILE A 194 -11.25 -2.92 18.05
C ILE A 194 -10.75 -1.91 19.07
N ALA A 195 -11.37 -1.86 20.25
CA ALA A 195 -10.96 -0.94 21.31
C ALA A 195 -9.52 -1.19 21.79
N ALA A 196 -9.06 -2.45 21.83
CA ALA A 196 -7.69 -2.78 22.16
C ALA A 196 -6.70 -2.33 21.08
N ILE A 197 -7.02 -2.54 19.80
CA ILE A 197 -6.19 -2.04 18.69
C ILE A 197 -6.11 -0.51 18.75
N ASP A 198 -7.23 0.20 18.98
CA ASP A 198 -7.24 1.65 19.11
C ASP A 198 -6.30 2.14 20.23
N ARG A 199 -6.36 1.52 21.42
CA ARG A 199 -5.45 1.84 22.53
C ARG A 199 -3.98 1.62 22.13
N ILE A 200 -3.68 0.52 21.45
CA ILE A 200 -2.32 0.17 21.04
C ILE A 200 -1.79 1.20 20.04
N VAL A 201 -2.54 1.52 18.97
CA VAL A 201 -2.09 2.50 17.98
C VAL A 201 -1.96 3.90 18.58
N LEU A 202 -2.87 4.30 19.48
CA LEU A 202 -2.80 5.60 20.16
C LEU A 202 -1.59 5.70 21.11
N SER A 203 -1.21 4.60 21.76
CA SER A 203 -0.05 4.58 22.67
C SER A 203 1.30 4.78 21.97
N THR A 204 1.33 4.66 20.64
CA THR A 204 2.52 4.83 19.80
C THR A 204 2.25 5.74 18.61
N LEU A 205 1.24 6.60 18.68
CA LEU A 205 0.70 7.38 17.54
C LEU A 205 1.78 8.18 16.79
N GLU A 206 2.74 8.73 17.52
CA GLU A 206 3.87 9.50 17.02
C GLU A 206 4.87 8.68 16.20
N LYS A 207 4.79 7.34 16.27
CA LYS A 207 5.66 6.39 15.55
C LYS A 207 5.01 5.80 14.31
N GLN A 208 3.86 6.35 13.89
CA GLN A 208 3.24 5.91 12.64
C GLN A 208 4.19 6.13 11.46
N GLU A 209 4.27 5.14 10.59
CA GLU A 209 5.22 5.11 9.48
C GLU A 209 4.54 4.67 8.18
N PRO A 210 5.10 5.02 7.01
CA PRO A 210 4.57 4.59 5.73
C PRO A 210 4.51 3.06 5.62
N LEU A 211 3.35 2.53 5.24
CA LEU A 211 3.15 1.11 5.00
C LEU A 211 2.81 0.83 3.54
N LEU A 212 1.93 1.65 2.96
CA LEU A 212 1.35 1.39 1.65
C LEU A 212 1.47 2.63 0.76
N MET A 213 2.07 2.45 -0.42
CA MET A 213 2.10 3.42 -1.50
C MET A 213 0.99 3.09 -2.50
N GLN A 214 0.01 3.98 -2.61
CA GLN A 214 -1.12 3.89 -3.52
C GLN A 214 -1.04 4.97 -4.59
N PRO A 215 -0.37 4.71 -5.71
CA PRO A 215 -0.51 5.57 -6.89
C PRO A 215 -1.89 5.43 -7.50
N ILE A 216 -2.42 6.56 -7.94
CA ILE A 216 -3.68 6.62 -8.69
C ILE A 216 -3.39 6.88 -10.17
N TRP A 217 -4.19 6.29 -11.05
CA TRP A 217 -4.23 6.64 -12.46
C TRP A 217 -5.64 7.01 -12.88
N LYS A 218 -5.84 8.28 -13.21
CA LYS A 218 -7.16 8.86 -13.52
C LYS A 218 -7.51 8.74 -14.99
N THR A 219 -8.71 8.27 -15.27
CA THR A 219 -9.33 8.21 -16.60
C THR A 219 -10.50 9.17 -16.76
N ASN A 220 -10.93 9.38 -18.00
CA ASN A 220 -12.16 10.11 -18.29
C ASN A 220 -13.39 9.21 -18.02
N GLY A 221 -13.84 9.18 -16.76
CA GLY A 221 -14.89 8.25 -16.32
C GLY A 221 -14.47 6.80 -16.54
N LYS A 222 -15.35 5.98 -17.14
CA LYS A 222 -15.06 4.57 -17.53
C LYS A 222 -14.21 4.41 -18.79
N SER A 223 -13.88 5.50 -19.48
CA SER A 223 -13.10 5.43 -20.72
C SER A 223 -11.71 4.87 -20.43
N PRO A 224 -11.11 4.06 -21.34
CA PRO A 224 -9.71 3.67 -21.22
C PRO A 224 -8.72 4.82 -21.48
N LYS A 225 -9.20 6.05 -21.68
CA LYS A 225 -8.37 7.24 -21.91
C LYS A 225 -8.02 7.93 -20.60
N LEU A 226 -6.73 8.19 -20.39
CA LEU A 226 -6.25 8.99 -19.26
C LEU A 226 -6.82 10.42 -19.31
N ALA A 227 -7.12 10.95 -18.13
CA ALA A 227 -7.38 12.38 -17.96
C ALA A 227 -6.08 13.17 -18.21
N GLU A 228 -6.19 14.49 -18.42
CA GLU A 228 -5.00 15.33 -18.61
C GLU A 228 -4.10 15.29 -17.36
N ASN A 229 -4.71 15.51 -16.19
CA ASN A 229 -4.13 15.30 -14.87
C ASN A 229 -4.46 13.88 -14.42
N CYS A 230 -3.51 12.95 -14.53
CA CYS A 230 -3.81 11.53 -14.36
C CYS A 230 -3.03 10.79 -13.29
N LEU A 231 -1.88 11.27 -12.83
CA LEU A 231 -1.06 10.51 -11.88
C LEU A 231 -0.82 11.29 -10.60
N ASP A 232 -0.92 10.59 -9.46
CA ASP A 232 -0.51 11.08 -8.14
C ASP A 232 -0.24 9.89 -7.22
N ILE A 233 0.33 10.14 -6.04
CA ILE A 233 0.61 9.14 -5.03
C ILE A 233 -0.05 9.53 -3.70
N PHE A 234 -0.78 8.58 -3.14
CA PHE A 234 -1.26 8.58 -1.77
C PHE A 234 -0.48 7.53 -0.97
N VAL A 235 0.12 7.94 0.13
CA VAL A 235 0.81 7.05 1.06
C VAL A 235 -0.05 6.90 2.29
N TRP A 236 -0.26 5.67 2.74
CA TRP A 236 -0.97 5.38 3.99
C TRP A 236 0.06 5.04 5.06
N SER A 237 -0.03 5.71 6.21
CA SER A 237 0.67 5.22 7.40
C SER A 237 0.09 3.87 7.82
N ASN A 238 0.87 3.06 8.52
CA ASN A 238 0.41 1.82 9.12
C ASN A 238 -0.87 2.01 9.97
N PHE A 239 -0.98 3.10 10.73
CA PHE A 239 -2.15 3.38 11.55
C PHE A 239 -3.34 3.93 10.76
N ALA A 240 -3.10 4.77 9.74
CA ALA A 240 -4.17 5.20 8.85
C ALA A 240 -4.76 4.02 8.07
N PHE A 241 -3.89 3.12 7.60
CA PHE A 241 -4.28 1.88 6.96
C PHE A 241 -5.04 0.94 7.90
N THR A 242 -4.70 0.93 9.20
CA THR A 242 -5.45 0.18 10.22
C THR A 242 -6.90 0.65 10.32
N GLN A 243 -7.12 1.97 10.37
CA GLN A 243 -8.49 2.50 10.44
C GLN A 243 -9.31 2.20 9.19
N LEU A 244 -8.69 2.04 8.01
CA LEU A 244 -9.40 1.76 6.76
C LEU A 244 -10.33 0.55 6.87
N PHE A 245 -9.89 -0.54 7.49
CA PHE A 245 -10.73 -1.74 7.64
C PHE A 245 -11.45 -1.80 8.99
N ILE A 246 -10.95 -1.14 10.03
CA ILE A 246 -11.67 -1.00 11.30
C ILE A 246 -12.95 -0.19 11.13
N ASP A 247 -12.91 0.95 10.44
CA ASP A 247 -14.10 1.78 10.23
C ASP A 247 -15.18 1.06 9.42
N VAL A 248 -14.78 0.25 8.44
CA VAL A 248 -15.72 -0.58 7.69
C VAL A 248 -16.38 -1.62 8.61
N ALA A 249 -15.59 -2.30 9.44
CA ALA A 249 -16.12 -3.26 10.41
C ALA A 249 -17.02 -2.61 11.47
N ARG A 250 -16.66 -1.43 11.99
CA ARG A 250 -17.54 -0.65 12.90
C ARG A 250 -18.88 -0.36 12.23
N GLY A 251 -18.87 0.04 10.96
CA GLY A 251 -20.07 0.26 10.17
C GLY A 251 -20.93 -1.00 10.03
N GLU A 252 -20.31 -2.13 9.72
CA GLU A 252 -20.99 -3.44 9.63
C GLU A 252 -21.64 -3.84 10.97
N LEU A 253 -20.90 -3.71 12.08
CA LEU A 253 -21.40 -4.00 13.42
C LEU A 253 -22.59 -3.11 13.79
N SER A 254 -22.47 -1.80 13.50
CA SER A 254 -23.52 -0.81 13.79
C SER A 254 -24.78 -1.04 12.95
N ALA A 255 -24.64 -1.62 11.76
CA ALA A 255 -25.74 -2.00 10.88
C ALA A 255 -26.38 -3.36 11.25
N GLY A 256 -25.98 -3.98 12.37
CA GLY A 256 -26.55 -5.24 12.84
C GLY A 256 -26.02 -6.48 12.11
N ALA A 257 -24.82 -6.41 11.52
CA ALA A 257 -24.15 -7.62 11.04
C ALA A 257 -24.03 -8.65 12.19
N ASN A 258 -24.09 -9.93 11.85
CA ASN A 258 -24.02 -11.04 12.82
C ASN A 258 -23.08 -12.16 12.32
N ARG A 259 -22.18 -11.82 11.39
CA ARG A 259 -21.27 -12.77 10.75
C ARG A 259 -19.91 -12.15 10.55
N ILE A 260 -18.86 -12.97 10.61
CA ILE A 260 -17.49 -12.54 10.35
C ILE A 260 -17.31 -12.34 8.83
N THR A 261 -17.20 -11.08 8.41
CA THR A 261 -16.82 -10.69 7.05
C THR A 261 -15.30 -10.72 6.88
N ARG A 262 -14.81 -10.46 5.67
CA ARG A 262 -13.36 -10.36 5.39
C ARG A 262 -12.69 -9.24 6.19
N GLN A 263 -13.39 -8.12 6.38
CA GLN A 263 -12.94 -6.95 7.11
C GLN A 263 -12.86 -7.26 8.61
N VAL A 264 -13.93 -7.83 9.17
CA VAL A 264 -13.95 -8.28 10.58
C VAL A 264 -12.88 -9.36 10.81
N ARG A 265 -12.72 -10.31 9.90
CA ARG A 265 -11.64 -11.31 9.98
C ARG A 265 -10.25 -10.67 10.00
N THR A 266 -10.03 -9.63 9.21
CA THR A 266 -8.75 -8.93 9.18
C THR A 266 -8.43 -8.29 10.53
N ILE A 267 -9.43 -7.80 11.26
CA ILE A 267 -9.29 -7.33 12.65
C ILE A 267 -8.84 -8.48 13.55
N ILE A 268 -9.50 -9.64 13.44
CA ILE A 268 -9.17 -10.82 14.23
C ILE A 268 -7.74 -11.27 13.93
N TRP A 269 -7.32 -11.32 12.67
CA TRP A 269 -5.96 -11.67 12.27
C TRP A 269 -4.93 -10.73 12.86
N LEU A 270 -5.13 -9.41 12.68
CA LEU A 270 -4.21 -8.41 13.22
C LEU A 270 -4.11 -8.53 14.74
N PHE A 271 -5.27 -8.58 15.42
CA PHE A 271 -5.33 -8.66 16.87
C PHE A 271 -4.68 -9.94 17.40
N LYS A 272 -4.97 -11.08 16.78
CA LYS A 272 -4.40 -12.36 17.19
C LYS A 272 -2.88 -12.39 17.05
N MET A 273 -2.33 -11.83 15.98
CA MET A 273 -0.89 -11.70 15.80
C MET A 273 -0.27 -10.82 16.89
N ILE A 274 -0.91 -9.70 17.24
CA ILE A 274 -0.44 -8.82 18.32
C ILE A 274 -0.47 -9.55 19.69
N VAL A 275 -1.54 -10.31 19.98
CA VAL A 275 -1.66 -11.12 21.21
C VAL A 275 -0.61 -12.24 21.26
N ASP A 276 -0.35 -12.92 20.14
CA ASP A 276 0.69 -13.95 20.10
C ASP A 276 2.07 -13.35 20.34
N PHE A 277 2.39 -12.20 19.74
CA PHE A 277 3.64 -11.50 20.01
C PHE A 277 3.75 -11.08 21.48
N SER A 278 2.69 -10.54 22.09
CA SER A 278 2.74 -10.09 23.48
C SER A 278 3.01 -11.25 24.45
N LYS A 279 2.53 -12.45 24.15
CA LYS A 279 2.72 -13.65 24.98
C LYS A 279 4.01 -14.42 24.68
N LYS A 280 4.44 -14.48 23.42
CA LYS A 280 5.50 -15.38 22.94
C LYS A 280 6.73 -14.66 22.35
N GLY A 281 6.64 -13.35 22.15
CA GLY A 281 7.65 -12.56 21.45
C GLY A 281 7.69 -12.76 19.93
N GLN A 282 6.84 -13.61 19.36
CA GLN A 282 6.77 -13.92 17.93
C GLN A 282 5.34 -14.23 17.48
N ILE A 283 5.07 -14.09 16.19
CA ILE A 283 3.79 -14.36 15.55
C ILE A 283 3.90 -15.56 14.60
N ASN A 284 2.89 -16.42 14.60
CA ASN A 284 2.75 -17.48 13.59
C ASN A 284 1.62 -17.11 12.64
N HIS A 285 1.96 -16.25 11.68
CA HIS A 285 0.99 -15.66 10.76
C HIS A 285 0.32 -16.69 9.85
N HIS A 286 1.05 -17.73 9.39
CA HIS A 286 0.47 -18.84 8.62
C HIS A 286 -0.67 -19.51 9.39
N LYS A 287 -0.39 -19.90 10.65
CA LYS A 287 -1.40 -20.49 11.52
C LYS A 287 -2.62 -19.58 11.70
N THR A 288 -2.38 -18.30 11.97
CA THR A 288 -3.46 -17.31 12.12
C THR A 288 -4.31 -17.18 10.85
N ILE A 289 -3.70 -17.02 9.67
CA ILE A 289 -4.40 -16.77 8.41
C ILE A 289 -5.17 -18.02 7.94
N ASP A 290 -4.60 -19.21 8.13
CA ASP A 290 -5.18 -20.47 7.66
C ASP A 290 -6.29 -20.99 8.58
N GLU A 291 -6.06 -20.99 9.89
CA GLU A 291 -7.02 -21.52 10.86
C GLU A 291 -8.18 -20.54 11.11
N LEU A 292 -7.93 -19.23 11.09
CA LEU A 292 -8.93 -18.22 11.41
C LEU A 292 -9.61 -17.69 10.15
N SER A 293 -10.07 -18.59 9.29
CA SER A 293 -10.68 -18.24 7.99
C SER A 293 -12.16 -17.87 8.12
N TYR A 294 -12.86 -18.39 9.15
CA TYR A 294 -14.28 -18.18 9.45
C TYR A 294 -15.19 -18.32 8.22
N ASN A 295 -14.99 -19.39 7.45
CA ASN A 295 -15.73 -19.69 6.20
C ASN A 295 -15.58 -18.64 5.09
N THR A 296 -14.56 -17.78 5.17
CA THR A 296 -14.20 -16.85 4.09
C THR A 296 -12.90 -17.29 3.41
N LYS A 297 -12.77 -17.10 2.09
CA LYS A 297 -11.49 -17.38 1.41
C LYS A 297 -10.39 -16.47 1.94
N ASN A 298 -9.18 -17.00 2.10
CA ASN A 298 -8.00 -16.31 2.62
C ASN A 298 -7.06 -15.76 1.52
N ASP A 299 -7.45 -15.83 0.23
CA ASP A 299 -6.68 -15.29 -0.90
C ASP A 299 -6.45 -13.77 -0.82
N LYS A 300 -7.35 -13.07 -0.12
CA LYS A 300 -7.34 -11.63 0.12
C LYS A 300 -7.68 -11.39 1.59
N ALA A 301 -7.03 -10.41 2.20
CA ALA A 301 -7.43 -9.93 3.51
C ALA A 301 -8.81 -9.25 3.40
N PHE A 302 -8.89 -8.20 2.58
CA PHE A 302 -10.13 -7.49 2.27
C PHE A 302 -10.02 -6.70 0.97
N ALA A 303 -11.14 -6.12 0.53
CA ALA A 303 -11.19 -5.09 -0.50
C ALA A 303 -12.15 -4.00 -0.07
N VAL A 304 -11.85 -2.75 -0.42
CA VAL A 304 -12.76 -1.61 -0.19
C VAL A 304 -12.90 -0.83 -1.49
N SER A 305 -14.14 -0.42 -1.78
CA SER A 305 -14.48 0.28 -3.02
C SER A 305 -14.17 1.78 -2.94
N GLY A 306 -14.24 2.44 -4.08
CA GLY A 306 -14.11 3.89 -4.23
C GLY A 306 -15.04 4.68 -3.33
N ARG A 307 -16.26 4.19 -3.09
CA ARG A 307 -17.21 4.83 -2.15
C ARG A 307 -16.68 4.94 -0.72
N ILE A 308 -15.85 3.98 -0.31
CA ILE A 308 -15.23 3.94 1.01
C ILE A 308 -13.93 4.76 0.98
N THR A 309 -13.03 4.46 0.05
CA THR A 309 -11.71 5.11 -0.01
C THR A 309 -11.80 6.61 -0.29
N HIS A 310 -12.81 7.05 -1.04
CA HIS A 310 -13.05 8.47 -1.31
C HIS A 310 -13.03 9.30 -0.03
N ARG A 311 -13.79 8.89 1.00
CA ARG A 311 -13.90 9.61 2.28
C ARG A 311 -12.56 9.85 2.98
N PHE A 312 -11.60 8.94 2.77
CA PHE A 312 -10.27 9.04 3.35
C PHE A 312 -9.32 9.83 2.45
N MET A 313 -9.49 9.76 1.12
CA MET A 313 -8.56 10.31 0.14
C MET A 313 -8.98 11.68 -0.40
N THR A 314 -10.18 12.20 -0.07
CA THR A 314 -10.70 13.47 -0.60
C THR A 314 -9.74 14.63 -0.34
N CYS A 315 -9.12 15.13 -1.42
CA CYS A 315 -8.29 16.33 -1.42
C CYS A 315 -8.15 16.85 -2.86
N PRO A 316 -7.57 18.05 -3.07
CA PRO A 316 -7.39 18.59 -4.42
C PRO A 316 -6.61 17.67 -5.37
N ALA A 317 -5.66 16.90 -4.85
CA ALA A 317 -4.87 15.95 -5.64
C ALA A 317 -5.65 14.72 -6.10
N LEU A 318 -6.76 14.36 -5.43
CA LEU A 318 -7.64 13.29 -5.88
C LEU A 318 -8.48 13.76 -7.08
N THR A 319 -9.06 14.97 -6.99
CA THR A 319 -9.86 15.54 -8.07
C THR A 319 -8.99 15.91 -9.28
N LYS A 320 -7.82 16.50 -9.04
CA LYS A 320 -6.86 16.93 -10.07
C LYS A 320 -5.45 16.42 -9.76
N PRO A 321 -5.13 15.16 -10.13
CA PRO A 321 -3.80 14.56 -9.95
C PRO A 321 -2.67 15.45 -10.47
N ARG A 322 -1.56 15.54 -9.74
CA ARG A 322 -0.53 16.56 -10.00
C ARG A 322 0.38 16.26 -11.20
N ILE A 323 0.43 15.01 -11.66
CA ILE A 323 1.22 14.60 -12.82
C ILE A 323 0.32 14.43 -14.04
N GLN A 324 0.74 15.03 -15.16
CA GLN A 324 -0.03 15.02 -16.39
C GLN A 324 0.29 13.79 -17.25
N LYS A 325 -0.61 13.42 -18.15
CA LYS A 325 -0.40 12.26 -19.04
C LYS A 325 0.87 12.41 -19.90
N GLN A 326 1.18 13.63 -20.34
CA GLN A 326 2.40 13.94 -21.11
C GLN A 326 3.71 13.77 -20.32
N ASP A 327 3.64 13.65 -18.99
CA ASP A 327 4.81 13.38 -18.17
C ASP A 327 5.17 11.87 -18.13
N ILE A 328 4.29 10.97 -18.59
CA ILE A 328 4.52 9.52 -18.56
C ILE A 328 5.78 9.12 -19.36
N GLN A 329 6.02 9.77 -20.50
CA GLN A 329 7.25 9.58 -21.30
C GLN A 329 8.54 10.00 -20.58
N LYS A 330 8.44 10.78 -19.49
CA LYS A 330 9.58 11.16 -18.64
C LYS A 330 9.77 10.18 -17.48
N ILE A 331 8.80 9.28 -17.25
CA ILE A 331 8.84 8.25 -16.22
C ILE A 331 9.25 6.90 -16.83
N ILE A 332 8.68 6.56 -17.98
CA ILE A 332 9.01 5.37 -18.78
C ILE A 332 10.04 5.78 -19.81
N LEU A 333 11.26 5.27 -19.68
CA LEU A 333 12.43 5.74 -20.42
C LEU A 333 12.89 4.73 -21.48
N GLY A 334 13.67 5.21 -22.45
CA GLY A 334 14.47 4.37 -23.36
C GLY A 334 13.67 3.35 -24.17
N GLY A 335 12.45 3.70 -24.60
CA GLY A 335 11.58 2.80 -25.36
C GLY A 335 10.92 1.70 -24.54
N GLY A 336 10.96 1.76 -23.21
CA GLY A 336 10.39 0.74 -22.33
C GLY A 336 8.89 0.48 -22.55
N GLN A 337 8.14 1.47 -23.03
CA GLN A 337 6.74 1.30 -23.42
C GLN A 337 6.54 0.25 -24.51
N ASN A 338 7.54 0.03 -25.37
CA ASN A 338 7.49 -0.98 -26.44
C ASN A 338 7.68 -2.41 -25.90
N LEU A 339 8.12 -2.54 -24.65
CA LEU A 339 8.33 -3.82 -23.98
C LEU A 339 7.13 -4.22 -23.11
N LEU A 340 6.13 -3.34 -22.98
CA LEU A 340 4.90 -3.62 -22.24
C LEU A 340 4.18 -4.82 -22.87
N SER A 341 3.87 -5.80 -22.03
CA SER A 341 2.99 -6.93 -22.37
C SER A 341 1.71 -6.81 -21.53
N PRO A 342 0.76 -5.96 -21.96
CA PRO A 342 -0.34 -5.51 -21.11
C PRO A 342 -1.45 -6.55 -20.89
N GLU A 343 -2.20 -6.38 -19.80
CA GLU A 343 -3.52 -7.01 -19.62
C GLU A 343 -4.67 -6.00 -19.59
N ARG A 344 -5.45 -5.88 -18.50
CA ARG A 344 -6.60 -4.97 -18.37
C ARG A 344 -6.34 -3.79 -17.41
N ARG A 345 -5.09 -3.41 -17.15
CA ARG A 345 -4.69 -2.44 -16.11
C ARG A 345 -3.98 -1.21 -16.71
N PHE A 346 -3.20 -0.48 -15.91
CA PHE A 346 -2.52 0.74 -16.32
C PHE A 346 -1.51 0.52 -17.46
N ASP A 347 -0.78 -0.60 -17.42
CA ASP A 347 0.05 -1.10 -18.51
C ASP A 347 -0.70 -1.16 -19.86
N ALA A 348 -1.96 -1.59 -19.85
CA ALA A 348 -2.80 -1.66 -21.04
C ALA A 348 -3.19 -0.30 -21.58
N ILE A 349 -3.41 0.67 -20.70
CA ILE A 349 -3.71 2.04 -21.14
C ILE A 349 -2.48 2.66 -21.80
N ILE A 350 -1.30 2.48 -21.21
CA ILE A 350 -0.04 2.99 -21.80
C ILE A 350 0.20 2.35 -23.17
N PHE A 351 0.10 1.01 -23.26
CA PHE A 351 0.33 0.29 -24.50
C PHE A 351 -0.63 0.70 -25.63
N ASN A 352 -1.90 0.97 -25.30
CA ASN A 352 -2.93 1.36 -26.27
C ASN A 352 -2.98 2.87 -26.56
N SER A 353 -2.09 3.66 -25.97
CA SER A 353 -1.99 5.10 -26.17
C SER A 353 -0.59 5.50 -26.69
N PRO A 354 -0.22 5.08 -27.92
CA PRO A 354 1.08 5.41 -28.51
C PRO A 354 1.33 6.92 -28.61
N GLU A 355 0.26 7.73 -28.67
CA GLU A 355 0.32 9.19 -28.67
C GLU A 355 0.98 9.77 -27.41
N LEU A 356 1.06 9.02 -26.32
CA LEU A 356 1.77 9.44 -25.10
C LEU A 356 3.29 9.57 -25.31
N PHE A 357 3.81 8.98 -26.40
CA PHE A 357 5.25 8.90 -26.71
C PHE A 357 5.59 9.44 -28.09
N SER A 358 4.63 9.94 -28.86
CA SER A 358 4.86 10.64 -30.12
C SER A 358 4.99 12.14 -29.84
N ASP A 359 6.22 12.63 -29.58
CA ASP A 359 6.70 13.99 -29.94
C ASP A 359 8.04 14.33 -29.28
N VAL A 360 9.16 13.97 -29.93
CA VAL A 360 10.43 14.73 -30.00
C VAL A 360 11.14 14.40 -31.34
N GLY A 361 10.44 14.55 -32.47
CA GLY A 361 10.96 14.20 -33.80
C GLY A 361 11.15 15.37 -34.77
N ASP A 362 10.25 16.36 -34.78
CA ASP A 362 10.09 17.22 -35.97
C ASP A 362 10.28 18.73 -35.77
N SER A 363 10.88 19.19 -34.66
CA SER A 363 11.16 20.62 -34.45
C SER A 363 12.61 21.05 -34.69
N ILE A 364 13.49 20.19 -35.26
CA ILE A 364 14.90 20.55 -35.59
C ILE A 364 15.21 20.47 -37.09
N LYS A 365 14.22 20.28 -37.98
CA LYS A 365 14.48 20.14 -39.43
C LYS A 365 13.96 21.25 -40.33
N ASN A 366 13.66 22.44 -39.82
CA ASN A 366 13.42 23.62 -40.66
C ASN A 366 14.05 24.88 -40.05
N THR A 367 15.37 24.98 -40.21
CA THR A 367 16.08 26.25 -40.46
C THR A 367 16.91 26.07 -41.71
#